data_AF-A0A0T0ML04-F1
#
_entry.id   AF-A0A0T0ML04-F1
#
_cell.length_a   1.000
_cell.length_b   1.000
_cell.length_c   1.000
_cell.angle_alpha   90.00
_cell.angle_beta   90.00
_cell.angle_gamma   90.00
#
_symmetry.space_group_name_H-M   'P 1'
#
loop_
_entity.id
_entity.type
_entity.pdbx_description
1 polymer ?
#
loop_
_entity_poly.entity_id
_entity_poly.type
_entity_poly.pdbx_seq_one_letter_code
_entity_poly.pdbx_strand_id
1 'polypeptide(L)'
;MSDELHALLARASNEIEVSAPALEGGRLGVVRSEVRRRRIVRRAAESFAGVGVVGVLGVGLWFGLDPWAPEPVAPVVTPTIAPTPTPTTPTPTTPTRDAAPTGPVTREESIDDATVLARLGAPRTGEVWHAPTLVPDVPALRRVDGEPAPAYLVGTRGEASIYLTAWELGDEWHVDGLFEVGPQGARLIACPSARTADACADEVNYQPPPGVVRDVDTFYDTLTLPATVDLGDGFTVTTTNTAQTPVLGFRLYGDAAPIVDGDVEQRVLRDLGPVAVVAQVAESPVTGLTNLTYGFTTPFGTFVRLDPSDVPGGEFAAISWDDGVVRTTEGSPPVSTVAPGSPACRWTSYSQESAHVPGDWRPAGTTPSGHRVYVPVAGGNSMSRELRAWHEENSSTLAPEGVQGDEYGTVHGAAAGYPYTTDEAFLQANALFAMQGPAGEWLLGMRSDAANIVYECA
;
A
#
# COMPACT_ATOMS: atom_id res chain seq x y z
N MET A 1 -43.41 44.96 4.42
CA MET A 1 -42.53 44.14 3.56
C MET A 1 -41.62 43.20 4.35
N SER A 2 -40.99 43.63 5.46
CA SER A 2 -40.17 42.74 6.32
C SER A 2 -40.95 41.55 6.90
N ASP A 3 -42.15 41.80 7.41
CA ASP A 3 -42.89 40.81 8.21
C ASP A 3 -43.56 39.74 7.34
N GLU A 4 -43.88 40.09 6.10
CA GLU A 4 -44.47 39.20 5.11
C GLU A 4 -43.42 38.22 4.55
N LEU A 5 -42.17 38.69 4.41
CA LEU A 5 -41.02 37.84 4.06
C LEU A 5 -40.68 36.86 5.20
N HIS A 6 -40.72 37.32 6.45
CA HIS A 6 -40.50 36.46 7.61
C HIS A 6 -41.60 35.40 7.74
N ALA A 7 -42.86 35.76 7.49
CA ALA A 7 -43.98 34.82 7.49
C ALA A 7 -43.87 33.78 6.36
N LEU A 8 -43.41 34.19 5.16
CA LEU A 8 -43.18 33.27 4.04
C LEU A 8 -42.00 32.32 4.30
N LEU A 9 -40.91 32.81 4.88
CA LEU A 9 -39.75 31.98 5.24
C LEU A 9 -40.07 30.98 6.36
N ALA A 10 -40.83 31.40 7.38
CA ALA A 10 -41.26 30.51 8.46
C ALA A 10 -42.20 29.41 7.96
N ARG A 11 -43.10 29.73 7.01
CA ARG A 11 -43.99 28.74 6.40
C ARG A 11 -43.22 27.77 5.51
N ALA A 12 -42.26 28.24 4.72
CA ALA A 12 -41.39 27.38 3.91
C ALA A 12 -40.51 26.46 4.75
N SER A 13 -39.97 26.95 5.88
CA SER A 13 -39.20 26.14 6.83
C SER A 13 -40.03 25.00 7.42
N ASN A 14 -41.26 25.29 7.85
CA ASN A 14 -42.16 24.27 8.40
C ASN A 14 -42.63 23.27 7.33
N GLU A 15 -42.87 23.71 6.09
CA GLU A 15 -43.21 22.79 5.00
C GLU A 15 -42.04 21.85 4.68
N ILE A 16 -40.79 22.33 4.71
CA ILE A 16 -39.59 21.52 4.49
C ILE A 16 -39.37 20.52 5.63
N GLU A 17 -39.56 20.93 6.90
CA GLU A 17 -39.45 20.02 8.06
C GLU A 17 -40.54 18.94 8.07
N VAL A 18 -41.76 19.25 7.60
CA VAL A 18 -42.89 18.30 7.60
C VAL A 18 -42.85 17.37 6.38
N SER A 19 -42.26 17.79 5.26
CA SER A 19 -42.18 16.98 4.03
C SER A 19 -40.87 16.21 3.85
N ALA A 20 -39.87 16.44 4.71
CA ALA A 20 -38.67 15.63 4.79
C ALA A 20 -38.91 14.44 5.75
N PRO A 21 -39.08 13.19 5.27
CA PRO A 21 -38.94 12.04 6.15
C PRO A 21 -37.55 12.12 6.81
N ALA A 22 -37.50 11.90 8.13
CA ALA A 22 -36.27 11.97 8.92
C ALA A 22 -35.11 11.35 8.14
N LEU A 23 -34.19 12.19 7.68
CA LEU A 23 -33.08 11.79 6.82
C LEU A 23 -32.16 10.88 7.65
N GLU A 24 -32.32 9.57 7.50
CA GLU A 24 -31.40 8.57 8.03
C GLU A 24 -29.98 8.92 7.55
N GLY A 25 -29.05 9.06 8.49
CA GLY A 25 -27.68 9.52 8.26
C GLY A 25 -26.91 8.77 7.16
N GLY A 26 -27.33 7.55 6.82
CA GLY A 26 -26.77 6.76 5.72
C GLY A 26 -27.02 7.37 4.33
N ARG A 27 -28.17 8.00 4.08
CA ARG A 27 -28.50 8.57 2.75
C ARG A 27 -27.83 9.91 2.48
N LEU A 28 -27.57 10.71 3.52
CA LEU A 28 -26.76 11.93 3.42
C LEU A 28 -25.28 11.61 3.11
N GLY A 29 -24.77 10.48 3.60
CA GLY A 29 -23.44 9.97 3.24
C GLY A 29 -23.34 9.60 1.76
N VAL A 30 -24.35 8.90 1.24
CA VAL A 30 -24.43 8.50 -0.18
C VAL A 30 -24.58 9.71 -1.11
N VAL A 31 -25.43 10.70 -0.78
CA VAL A 31 -25.56 11.89 -1.63
C VAL A 31 -24.30 12.76 -1.60
N ARG A 32 -23.60 12.85 -0.46
CA ARG A 32 -22.30 13.52 -0.37
C ARG A 32 -21.23 12.77 -1.14
N SER A 33 -21.17 11.45 -1.07
CA SER A 33 -20.20 10.64 -1.84
C SER A 33 -20.48 10.71 -3.34
N GLU A 34 -21.74 10.74 -3.77
CA GLU A 34 -22.12 10.85 -5.18
C GLU A 34 -21.79 12.22 -5.79
N VAL A 35 -22.02 13.30 -5.03
CA VAL A 35 -21.63 14.67 -5.43
C VAL A 35 -20.10 14.84 -5.39
N ARG A 36 -19.40 14.16 -4.47
CA ARG A 36 -17.93 14.09 -4.41
C ARG A 36 -17.38 13.34 -5.62
N ARG A 37 -17.93 12.18 -5.98
CA ARG A 37 -17.58 11.37 -7.15
C ARG A 37 -17.75 12.12 -8.47
N ARG A 38 -18.86 12.85 -8.64
CA ARG A 38 -19.09 13.66 -9.86
C ARG A 38 -18.16 14.87 -10.00
N ARG A 39 -17.59 15.37 -8.90
CA ARG A 39 -16.58 16.45 -8.94
C ARG A 39 -15.17 15.93 -9.19
N ILE A 40 -14.82 14.76 -8.64
CA ILE A 40 -13.53 14.08 -8.85
C ILE A 40 -13.35 13.70 -10.33
N VAL A 41 -14.35 13.07 -10.95
CA VAL A 41 -14.31 12.67 -12.36
C VAL A 41 -14.11 13.88 -13.30
N ARG A 42 -14.65 15.04 -12.95
CA ARG A 42 -14.51 16.25 -13.76
C ARG A 42 -13.14 16.90 -13.60
N ARG A 43 -12.48 16.77 -12.45
CA ARG A 43 -11.14 17.35 -12.20
C ARG A 43 -10.00 16.46 -12.69
N ALA A 44 -10.13 15.14 -12.62
CA ALA A 44 -9.15 14.23 -13.22
C ALA A 44 -9.04 14.45 -14.73
N ALA A 45 -10.18 14.63 -15.43
CA ALA A 45 -10.21 14.87 -16.86
C ALA A 45 -9.53 16.20 -17.29
N GLU A 46 -9.50 17.21 -16.44
CA GLU A 46 -8.89 18.52 -16.75
C GLU A 46 -7.38 18.54 -16.45
N SER A 47 -6.88 17.76 -15.48
CA SER A 47 -5.44 17.63 -15.19
C SER A 47 -4.66 16.86 -16.28
N PHE A 48 -5.28 15.90 -16.98
CA PHE A 48 -4.63 15.18 -18.08
C PHE A 48 -4.48 16.01 -19.36
N ALA A 49 -5.24 17.11 -19.53
CA ALA A 49 -5.13 17.97 -20.69
C ALA A 49 -3.78 18.74 -20.73
N GLY A 50 -3.17 18.99 -19.56
CA GLY A 50 -1.83 19.59 -19.46
C GLY A 50 -0.69 18.63 -19.80
N VAL A 51 -0.82 17.34 -19.46
CA VAL A 51 0.22 16.31 -19.70
C VAL A 51 0.18 15.81 -21.15
N GLY A 52 -0.99 15.80 -21.80
CA GLY A 52 -1.15 15.35 -23.19
C GLY A 52 -0.35 16.16 -24.22
N VAL A 53 -0.03 17.43 -23.95
CA VAL A 53 0.75 18.28 -24.88
C VAL A 53 2.25 17.90 -24.88
N VAL A 54 2.76 17.31 -23.79
CA VAL A 54 4.16 16.85 -23.70
C VAL A 54 4.32 15.45 -24.31
N GLY A 55 3.33 14.58 -24.17
CA GLY A 55 3.36 13.21 -24.72
C GLY A 55 3.44 13.15 -26.25
N VAL A 56 2.79 14.07 -26.98
CA VAL A 56 2.84 14.08 -28.47
C VAL A 56 4.21 14.50 -29.01
N LEU A 57 5.00 15.28 -28.24
CA LEU A 57 6.37 15.64 -28.63
C LEU A 57 7.39 14.54 -28.29
N GLY A 58 7.11 13.69 -27.29
CA GLY A 58 7.99 12.56 -26.91
C GLY A 58 7.89 11.35 -27.86
N VAL A 59 6.69 11.02 -28.35
CA VAL A 59 6.47 9.84 -29.22
C VAL A 59 7.11 10.03 -30.61
N GLY A 60 7.28 11.27 -31.07
CA GLY A 60 7.94 11.58 -32.35
C GLY A 60 9.43 11.28 -32.40
N LEU A 61 10.11 11.15 -31.25
CA LEU A 61 11.56 10.96 -31.17
C LEU A 61 11.99 9.49 -30.95
N TRP A 62 11.08 8.60 -30.55
CA TRP A 62 11.42 7.22 -30.15
C TRP A 62 11.49 6.22 -31.32
N PHE A 63 10.97 6.55 -32.50
CA PHE A 63 11.00 5.65 -33.68
C PHE A 63 12.35 5.63 -34.44
N GLY A 64 13.45 6.10 -33.84
CA GLY A 64 14.74 6.31 -34.53
C GLY A 64 15.98 5.63 -33.95
N LEU A 65 15.89 4.81 -32.89
CA LEU A 65 17.07 4.19 -32.27
C LEU A 65 16.96 2.66 -32.28
N ASP A 66 17.85 2.03 -33.06
CA ASP A 66 18.06 0.59 -33.11
C ASP A 66 18.39 0.01 -31.73
N PRO A 67 17.92 -1.21 -31.40
CA PRO A 67 18.24 -1.86 -30.13
C PRO A 67 19.73 -2.23 -30.06
N TRP A 68 20.45 -1.64 -29.09
CA TRP A 68 21.77 -2.10 -28.68
C TRP A 68 21.66 -3.50 -28.08
N ALA A 69 22.28 -4.47 -28.75
CA ALA A 69 22.52 -5.80 -28.19
C ALA A 69 23.53 -5.69 -27.02
N PRO A 70 23.26 -6.33 -25.87
CA PRO A 70 24.20 -6.32 -24.75
C PRO A 70 25.50 -7.08 -25.11
N GLU A 71 26.65 -6.48 -24.77
CA GLU A 71 27.95 -7.11 -24.94
C GLU A 71 28.09 -8.38 -24.08
N PRO A 72 28.77 -9.43 -24.57
CA PRO A 72 28.99 -10.65 -23.82
C PRO A 72 30.00 -10.44 -22.67
N VAL A 73 29.56 -10.73 -21.44
CA VAL A 73 30.41 -10.74 -20.24
C VAL A 73 31.38 -11.94 -20.31
N ALA A 74 32.69 -11.67 -20.18
CA ALA A 74 33.72 -12.71 -20.15
C ALA A 74 33.67 -13.51 -18.84
N PRO A 75 33.91 -14.83 -18.86
CA PRO A 75 33.88 -15.66 -17.66
C PRO A 75 35.09 -15.40 -16.74
N VAL A 76 34.81 -15.24 -15.45
CA VAL A 76 35.79 -15.14 -14.37
C VAL A 76 36.50 -16.49 -14.18
N VAL A 77 37.84 -16.47 -14.14
CA VAL A 77 38.69 -17.66 -13.90
C VAL A 77 38.75 -17.95 -12.41
N THR A 78 38.24 -19.10 -11.99
CA THR A 78 38.30 -19.60 -10.61
C THR A 78 39.64 -20.29 -10.33
N PRO A 79 40.30 -20.07 -9.18
CA PRO A 79 41.53 -20.78 -8.83
C PRO A 79 41.28 -22.27 -8.55
N THR A 80 42.18 -23.12 -9.05
CA THR A 80 42.20 -24.58 -8.85
C THR A 80 42.63 -24.93 -7.42
N ILE A 81 41.76 -25.59 -6.65
CA ILE A 81 42.07 -26.18 -5.35
C ILE A 81 42.39 -27.68 -5.54
N ALA A 82 43.46 -28.13 -4.87
CA ALA A 82 43.96 -29.51 -4.85
C ALA A 82 42.98 -30.52 -4.18
N PRO A 83 43.05 -31.82 -4.53
CA PRO A 83 42.08 -32.82 -4.07
C PRO A 83 42.25 -33.17 -2.57
N THR A 84 41.18 -32.96 -1.81
CA THR A 84 40.97 -33.40 -0.42
C THR A 84 40.13 -34.70 -0.43
N PRO A 85 40.34 -35.66 0.50
CA PRO A 85 39.90 -37.05 0.35
C PRO A 85 38.39 -37.27 0.24
N THR A 86 38.05 -38.34 -0.46
CA THR A 86 36.71 -38.88 -0.76
C THR A 86 35.77 -38.86 0.45
N PRO A 87 34.65 -38.12 0.40
CA PRO A 87 33.59 -38.24 1.39
C PRO A 87 32.80 -39.53 1.15
N THR A 88 32.67 -40.33 2.19
CA THR A 88 31.77 -41.48 2.24
C THR A 88 30.34 -41.00 2.04
N THR A 89 29.67 -41.52 1.03
CA THR A 89 28.28 -41.20 0.68
C THR A 89 27.35 -41.49 1.86
N PRO A 90 26.66 -40.48 2.44
CA PRO A 90 25.55 -40.77 3.34
C PRO A 90 24.39 -41.34 2.51
N THR A 91 23.83 -42.44 2.97
CA THR A 91 22.59 -43.02 2.45
C THR A 91 21.51 -41.94 2.37
N PRO A 92 20.73 -41.82 1.28
CA PRO A 92 19.64 -40.87 1.19
C PRO A 92 18.59 -41.21 2.24
N THR A 93 18.52 -40.40 3.29
CA THR A 93 17.39 -40.41 4.22
C THR A 93 16.26 -39.65 3.52
N THR A 94 15.25 -40.38 3.05
CA THR A 94 13.98 -39.78 2.64
C THR A 94 13.49 -38.89 3.79
N PRO A 95 13.15 -37.61 3.57
CA PRO A 95 12.56 -36.81 4.64
C PRO A 95 11.30 -37.52 5.11
N THR A 96 11.29 -37.92 6.38
CA THR A 96 10.09 -38.46 7.02
C THR A 96 9.07 -37.34 7.00
N ARG A 97 8.09 -37.44 6.09
CA ARG A 97 6.92 -36.56 6.09
C ARG A 97 6.21 -36.85 7.42
N ASP A 98 6.20 -35.88 8.33
CA ASP A 98 5.39 -35.99 9.54
C ASP A 98 3.97 -36.38 9.14
N ALA A 99 3.38 -37.29 9.92
CA ALA A 99 2.05 -37.79 9.65
C ALA A 99 1.09 -36.61 9.52
N ALA A 100 0.35 -36.55 8.40
CA ALA A 100 -0.68 -35.55 8.21
C ALA A 100 -1.64 -35.58 9.41
N PRO A 101 -1.98 -34.43 10.02
CA PRO A 101 -2.83 -34.40 11.20
C PRO A 101 -4.16 -35.09 10.89
N THR A 102 -4.56 -36.05 11.75
CA THR A 102 -5.75 -36.89 11.57
C THR A 102 -7.06 -36.23 12.02
N GLY A 103 -7.18 -34.90 11.90
CA GLY A 103 -8.38 -34.14 12.29
C GLY A 103 -8.56 -32.88 11.43
N PRO A 104 -9.71 -32.20 11.54
CA PRO A 104 -9.89 -30.90 10.88
C PRO A 104 -8.81 -29.94 11.38
N VAL A 105 -8.10 -29.30 10.46
CA VAL A 105 -7.05 -28.34 10.79
C VAL A 105 -7.70 -27.13 11.48
N THR A 106 -7.13 -26.69 12.59
CA THR A 106 -7.61 -25.52 13.35
C THR A 106 -6.57 -24.41 13.32
N ARG A 107 -7.03 -23.16 13.46
CA ARG A 107 -6.14 -22.01 13.67
C ARG A 107 -5.38 -22.17 14.99
N GLU A 108 -4.19 -21.61 15.05
CA GLU A 108 -3.26 -21.70 16.19
C GLU A 108 -3.02 -20.32 16.78
N GLU A 109 -2.87 -20.23 18.11
CA GLU A 109 -2.60 -18.96 18.80
C GLU A 109 -1.27 -18.34 18.39
N SER A 110 -0.26 -19.19 18.18
CA SER A 110 1.06 -18.81 17.71
C SER A 110 1.59 -19.85 16.73
N ILE A 111 2.30 -19.37 15.72
CA ILE A 111 3.00 -20.19 14.72
C ILE A 111 4.34 -19.48 14.48
N ASP A 112 5.45 -20.19 14.64
CA ASP A 112 6.77 -19.65 14.34
C ASP A 112 7.05 -19.53 12.83
N ASP A 113 7.98 -18.66 12.45
CA ASP A 113 8.27 -18.37 11.04
C ASP A 113 8.77 -19.60 10.28
N ALA A 114 9.52 -20.50 10.91
CA ALA A 114 9.98 -21.73 10.26
C ALA A 114 8.80 -22.64 9.87
N THR A 115 7.80 -22.73 10.75
CA THR A 115 6.56 -23.46 10.53
C THR A 115 5.68 -22.76 9.49
N VAL A 116 5.57 -21.43 9.52
CA VAL A 116 4.88 -20.66 8.47
C VAL A 116 5.51 -20.96 7.11
N LEU A 117 6.83 -20.80 6.96
CA LEU A 117 7.54 -21.05 5.71
C LEU A 117 7.37 -22.50 5.21
N ALA A 118 7.40 -23.49 6.10
CA ALA A 118 7.15 -24.88 5.73
C ALA A 118 5.71 -25.08 5.20
N ARG A 119 4.73 -24.41 5.82
CA ARG A 119 3.31 -24.48 5.45
C ARG A 119 2.98 -23.70 4.18
N LEU A 120 3.75 -22.64 3.84
CA LEU A 120 3.66 -22.00 2.52
C LEU A 120 3.98 -23.01 1.40
N GLY A 121 5.04 -23.81 1.56
CA GLY A 121 5.44 -24.81 0.56
C GLY A 121 4.61 -26.10 0.57
N ALA A 122 3.99 -26.42 1.72
CA ALA A 122 3.20 -27.64 1.90
C ALA A 122 2.02 -27.38 2.85
N PRO A 123 0.95 -26.72 2.38
CA PRO A 123 -0.17 -26.34 3.23
C PRO A 123 -0.96 -27.55 3.72
N ARG A 124 -1.45 -27.49 4.95
CA ARG A 124 -2.30 -28.52 5.57
C ARG A 124 -3.76 -28.34 5.20
N THR A 125 -4.15 -27.12 4.86
CA THR A 125 -5.53 -26.74 4.53
C THR A 125 -5.99 -27.26 3.15
N GLY A 126 -5.07 -27.79 2.34
CA GLY A 126 -5.39 -28.47 1.07
C GLY A 126 -5.80 -27.53 -0.06
N GLU A 127 -5.52 -26.24 0.08
CA GLU A 127 -5.70 -25.24 -0.94
C GLU A 127 -4.68 -25.38 -2.07
N VAL A 128 -5.14 -25.04 -3.27
CA VAL A 128 -4.33 -24.96 -4.47
C VAL A 128 -4.68 -23.65 -5.16
N TRP A 129 -3.67 -22.80 -5.37
CA TRP A 129 -3.83 -21.52 -6.04
C TRP A 129 -3.54 -21.63 -7.54
N HIS A 130 -4.19 -20.76 -8.30
CA HIS A 130 -4.06 -20.65 -9.74
C HIS A 130 -3.83 -19.18 -10.11
N ALA A 131 -3.28 -18.95 -11.30
CA ALA A 131 -3.28 -17.61 -11.87
C ALA A 131 -4.73 -17.10 -11.96
N PRO A 132 -5.04 -15.88 -11.48
CA PRO A 132 -6.38 -15.33 -11.51
C PRO A 132 -6.97 -15.39 -12.91
N THR A 133 -8.15 -16.00 -13.02
CA THR A 133 -8.90 -16.05 -14.28
C THR A 133 -10.20 -15.30 -14.10
N LEU A 134 -10.40 -14.23 -14.87
CA LEU A 134 -11.66 -13.51 -14.88
C LEU A 134 -12.79 -14.48 -15.28
N VAL A 135 -13.81 -14.60 -14.43
CA VAL A 135 -14.96 -15.44 -14.70
C VAL A 135 -16.19 -14.58 -14.99
N PRO A 136 -16.95 -14.91 -16.05
CA PRO A 136 -18.22 -14.25 -16.28
C PRO A 136 -19.21 -14.69 -15.19
N ASP A 137 -19.90 -13.70 -14.61
CA ASP A 137 -21.08 -13.81 -13.75
C ASP A 137 -21.12 -15.03 -12.81
N VAL A 138 -20.73 -14.82 -11.55
CA VAL A 138 -20.99 -15.76 -10.46
C VAL A 138 -22.18 -15.21 -9.66
N PRO A 139 -23.43 -15.63 -9.92
CA PRO A 139 -24.60 -14.94 -9.39
C PRO A 139 -24.65 -14.89 -7.87
N ALA A 140 -24.07 -15.90 -7.20
CA ALA A 140 -23.95 -15.98 -5.75
C ALA A 140 -23.07 -14.88 -5.15
N LEU A 141 -22.20 -14.25 -5.93
CA LEU A 141 -21.26 -13.21 -5.48
C LEU A 141 -21.70 -11.80 -5.88
N ARG A 142 -22.90 -11.64 -6.45
CA ARG A 142 -23.41 -10.33 -6.89
C ARG A 142 -23.81 -9.46 -5.69
N ARG A 143 -23.34 -8.21 -5.68
CA ARG A 143 -23.74 -7.23 -4.67
C ARG A 143 -25.22 -6.86 -4.76
N VAL A 144 -25.77 -6.37 -3.64
CA VAL A 144 -27.19 -6.03 -3.47
C VAL A 144 -27.63 -4.87 -4.39
N ASP A 145 -26.73 -3.97 -4.72
CA ASP A 145 -26.94 -2.84 -5.63
C ASP A 145 -26.92 -3.23 -7.12
N GLY A 146 -26.57 -4.48 -7.44
CA GLY A 146 -26.57 -5.01 -8.79
C GLY A 146 -25.36 -4.60 -9.64
N GLU A 147 -24.39 -3.89 -9.07
CA GLU A 147 -23.14 -3.59 -9.78
C GLU A 147 -22.28 -4.85 -9.84
N PRO A 148 -21.82 -5.28 -11.03
CA PRO A 148 -20.95 -6.43 -11.15
C PRO A 148 -19.56 -6.07 -10.64
N ALA A 149 -19.21 -6.51 -9.43
CA ALA A 149 -17.81 -6.61 -9.03
C ALA A 149 -17.15 -7.70 -9.90
N PRO A 150 -16.04 -7.42 -10.62
CA PRO A 150 -15.32 -8.45 -11.35
C PRO A 150 -14.93 -9.58 -10.39
N ALA A 151 -15.20 -10.81 -10.80
CA ALA A 151 -14.89 -12.01 -10.05
C ALA A 151 -13.79 -12.80 -10.76
N TYR A 152 -12.82 -13.27 -10.00
CA TYR A 152 -11.68 -14.04 -10.47
C TYR A 152 -11.70 -15.41 -9.80
N LEU A 153 -11.60 -16.48 -10.57
CA LEU A 153 -11.27 -17.80 -10.04
C LEU A 153 -9.78 -17.81 -9.72
N VAL A 154 -9.45 -18.01 -8.44
CA VAL A 154 -8.07 -17.90 -7.93
C VAL A 154 -7.53 -19.20 -7.33
N GLY A 155 -8.39 -20.19 -7.10
CA GLY A 155 -7.93 -21.47 -6.55
C GLY A 155 -9.05 -22.47 -6.29
N THR A 156 -8.69 -23.56 -5.63
CA THR A 156 -9.59 -24.62 -5.19
C THR A 156 -9.17 -25.17 -3.84
N ARG A 157 -10.13 -25.72 -3.09
CA ARG A 157 -9.89 -26.50 -1.87
C ARG A 157 -10.89 -27.65 -1.79
N GLY A 158 -10.41 -28.87 -2.02
CA GLY A 158 -11.30 -30.03 -2.20
C GLY A 158 -12.25 -29.82 -3.39
N GLU A 159 -13.55 -29.89 -3.15
CA GLU A 159 -14.58 -29.65 -4.18
C GLU A 159 -15.00 -28.17 -4.30
N ALA A 160 -14.53 -27.30 -3.40
CA ALA A 160 -14.85 -25.89 -3.44
C ALA A 160 -13.92 -25.13 -4.39
N SER A 161 -14.50 -24.21 -5.16
CA SER A 161 -13.75 -23.21 -5.93
C SER A 161 -13.56 -21.95 -5.10
N ILE A 162 -12.38 -21.35 -5.18
CA ILE A 162 -12.03 -20.12 -4.45
C ILE A 162 -12.07 -18.95 -5.45
N TYR A 163 -12.89 -17.94 -5.13
CA TYR A 163 -13.07 -16.74 -5.92
C TYR A 163 -12.61 -15.50 -5.16
N LEU A 164 -12.09 -14.53 -5.90
CA LEU A 164 -11.80 -13.19 -5.41
C LEU A 164 -12.70 -12.22 -6.16
N THR A 165 -13.35 -11.30 -5.44
CA THR A 165 -14.03 -10.16 -6.06
C THR A 165 -13.21 -8.89 -5.84
N ALA A 166 -13.21 -8.00 -6.82
CA ALA A 166 -12.53 -6.72 -6.73
C ALA A 166 -13.50 -5.56 -6.97
N TRP A 167 -13.16 -4.38 -6.46
CA TRP A 167 -13.93 -3.16 -6.67
C TRP A 167 -12.99 -1.96 -6.78
N GLU A 168 -13.45 -0.94 -7.50
CA GLU A 168 -12.68 0.28 -7.75
C GLU A 168 -13.15 1.39 -6.79
N LEU A 169 -12.19 2.01 -6.09
CA LEU A 169 -12.40 3.19 -5.27
C LEU A 169 -11.31 4.22 -5.55
N GLY A 170 -11.69 5.39 -6.06
CA GLY A 170 -10.73 6.49 -6.26
C GLY A 170 -9.60 6.13 -7.23
N ASP A 171 -9.93 5.44 -8.32
CA ASP A 171 -9.00 4.93 -9.34
C ASP A 171 -8.00 3.87 -8.80
N GLU A 172 -8.25 3.30 -7.62
CA GLU A 172 -7.52 2.16 -7.07
C GLU A 172 -8.42 0.92 -6.99
N TRP A 173 -7.88 -0.23 -7.38
CA TRP A 173 -8.57 -1.52 -7.27
C TRP A 173 -8.23 -2.20 -5.96
N HIS A 174 -9.27 -2.52 -5.19
CA HIS A 174 -9.14 -3.25 -3.94
C HIS A 174 -9.85 -4.59 -4.02
N VAL A 175 -9.39 -5.55 -3.22
CA VAL A 175 -10.11 -6.81 -3.04
C VAL A 175 -11.34 -6.56 -2.17
N ASP A 176 -12.50 -6.92 -2.68
CA ASP A 176 -13.77 -6.80 -1.96
C ASP A 176 -14.00 -8.01 -1.03
N GLY A 177 -13.58 -9.21 -1.46
CA GLY A 177 -13.64 -10.40 -0.63
C GLY A 177 -13.05 -11.64 -1.29
N LEU A 178 -12.76 -12.63 -0.45
CA LEU A 178 -12.35 -13.98 -0.86
C LEU A 178 -13.47 -14.95 -0.49
N PHE A 179 -13.91 -15.77 -1.44
CA PHE A 179 -15.08 -16.62 -1.32
C PHE A 179 -14.77 -18.07 -1.65
N GLU A 180 -15.35 -18.99 -0.89
CA GLU A 180 -15.46 -20.38 -1.31
C GLU A 180 -16.86 -20.69 -1.78
N VAL A 181 -16.96 -21.26 -2.98
CA VAL A 181 -18.23 -21.71 -3.56
C VAL A 181 -18.15 -23.22 -3.77
N GLY A 182 -18.99 -23.94 -3.04
CA GLY A 182 -19.08 -25.40 -3.11
C GLY A 182 -20.52 -25.90 -3.00
N PRO A 183 -20.73 -27.21 -2.78
CA PRO A 183 -22.07 -27.82 -2.73
C PRO A 183 -22.99 -27.24 -1.64
N GLN A 184 -22.40 -26.69 -0.58
CA GLN A 184 -23.12 -26.11 0.56
C GLN A 184 -23.49 -24.62 0.35
N GLY A 185 -23.10 -24.03 -0.79
CA GLY A 185 -23.31 -22.62 -1.11
C GLY A 185 -22.00 -21.82 -1.09
N ALA A 186 -22.16 -20.50 -1.17
CA ALA A 186 -21.06 -19.55 -1.16
C ALA A 186 -20.78 -19.04 0.26
N ARG A 187 -19.49 -18.94 0.60
CA ARG A 187 -19.01 -18.50 1.91
C ARG A 187 -17.97 -17.40 1.72
N LEU A 188 -18.13 -16.28 2.42
CA LEU A 188 -17.12 -15.22 2.49
C LEU A 188 -16.11 -15.58 3.58
N ILE A 189 -14.86 -15.75 3.21
CA ILE A 189 -13.78 -16.01 4.15
C ILE A 189 -13.49 -14.73 4.92
N ALA A 190 -13.61 -14.79 6.24
CA ALA A 190 -13.37 -13.64 7.11
C ALA A 190 -11.99 -13.69 7.76
N CYS A 191 -11.48 -14.86 8.08
CA CYS A 191 -10.23 -15.02 8.84
C CYS A 191 -9.21 -15.85 8.02
N PRO A 192 -8.53 -15.25 7.02
CA PRO A 192 -7.73 -16.02 6.07
C PRO A 192 -6.47 -16.64 6.68
N SER A 193 -5.93 -16.09 7.78
CA SER A 193 -4.71 -16.57 8.41
C SER A 193 -4.94 -17.74 9.37
N ALA A 194 -3.98 -18.67 9.39
CA ALA A 194 -3.90 -19.79 10.33
C ALA A 194 -3.56 -19.33 11.76
N ARG A 195 -3.07 -18.10 11.98
CA ARG A 195 -2.88 -17.54 13.33
C ARG A 195 -4.16 -16.91 13.83
N THR A 196 -4.56 -17.17 15.07
CA THR A 196 -5.75 -16.55 15.66
C THR A 196 -5.57 -15.08 16.04
N ALA A 197 -4.31 -14.65 16.22
CA ALA A 197 -3.98 -13.26 16.54
C ALA A 197 -4.01 -12.33 15.31
N ASP A 198 -3.96 -12.89 14.10
CA ASP A 198 -4.08 -12.11 12.86
C ASP A 198 -5.52 -11.65 12.68
N ALA A 199 -5.68 -10.45 12.13
CA ALA A 199 -6.96 -9.81 11.94
C ALA A 199 -7.87 -10.59 10.99
N CYS A 200 -9.16 -10.50 11.26
CA CYS A 200 -10.22 -10.98 10.37
C CYS A 200 -10.90 -9.77 9.69
N ALA A 201 -11.50 -9.99 8.53
CA ALA A 201 -12.32 -9.01 7.83
C ALA A 201 -13.59 -8.78 8.65
N ASP A 202 -13.54 -7.83 9.58
CA ASP A 202 -14.61 -7.53 10.53
C ASP A 202 -15.31 -6.19 10.23
N GLU A 203 -15.34 -5.80 8.96
CA GLU A 203 -16.04 -4.59 8.56
C GLU A 203 -17.53 -4.70 8.89
N VAL A 204 -17.93 -3.93 9.90
CA VAL A 204 -19.33 -3.77 10.35
C VAL A 204 -20.26 -3.34 9.21
N ASN A 205 -19.71 -2.76 8.14
CA ASN A 205 -20.46 -2.23 6.99
C ASN A 205 -20.41 -3.13 5.74
N TYR A 206 -19.63 -4.21 5.73
CA TYR A 206 -19.66 -5.16 4.62
C TYR A 206 -20.83 -6.13 4.80
N GLN A 207 -21.93 -5.89 4.10
CA GLN A 207 -23.00 -6.87 4.00
C GLN A 207 -22.65 -7.88 2.89
N PRO A 208 -22.46 -9.17 3.22
CA PRO A 208 -22.20 -10.17 2.20
C PRO A 208 -23.40 -10.24 1.23
N PRO A 209 -23.16 -10.65 -0.03
CA PRO A 209 -24.24 -10.90 -0.99
C PRO A 209 -25.36 -11.78 -0.42
N PRO A 210 -26.62 -11.62 -0.87
CA PRO A 210 -27.72 -12.46 -0.41
C PRO A 210 -27.42 -13.95 -0.60
N GLY A 211 -27.53 -14.74 0.48
CA GLY A 211 -27.24 -16.17 0.46
C GLY A 211 -25.77 -16.55 0.65
N VAL A 212 -24.87 -15.57 0.79
CA VAL A 212 -23.47 -15.81 1.20
C VAL A 212 -23.38 -15.78 2.72
N VAL A 213 -22.79 -16.82 3.29
CA VAL A 213 -22.54 -16.93 4.73
C VAL A 213 -21.13 -16.43 5.04
N ARG A 214 -20.96 -15.61 6.07
CA ARG A 214 -19.63 -15.25 6.58
C ARG A 214 -19.01 -16.44 7.30
N ASP A 215 -17.79 -16.81 6.92
CA ASP A 215 -17.04 -17.96 7.42
C ASP A 215 -15.78 -17.49 8.17
N VAL A 216 -15.76 -17.72 9.47
CA VAL A 216 -14.63 -17.39 10.37
C VAL A 216 -13.75 -18.60 10.68
N ASP A 217 -14.18 -19.79 10.28
CA ASP A 217 -13.56 -21.07 10.61
C ASP A 217 -12.62 -21.56 9.50
N THR A 218 -12.93 -21.23 8.24
CA THR A 218 -12.06 -21.51 7.10
C THR A 218 -10.92 -20.49 7.03
N PHE A 219 -9.70 -21.00 6.89
CA PHE A 219 -8.46 -20.24 6.72
C PHE A 219 -7.52 -20.98 5.74
N TYR A 220 -6.41 -20.34 5.37
CA TYR A 220 -5.40 -20.90 4.48
C TYR A 220 -4.01 -20.73 5.08
N ASP A 221 -3.27 -21.83 5.18
CA ASP A 221 -1.88 -21.83 5.65
C ASP A 221 -1.03 -20.87 4.77
N THR A 222 -1.29 -20.84 3.46
CA THR A 222 -0.61 -19.98 2.47
C THR A 222 -0.96 -18.48 2.54
N LEU A 223 -1.96 -18.08 3.34
CA LEU A 223 -2.27 -16.67 3.64
C LEU A 223 -1.82 -16.25 5.04
N THR A 224 -1.02 -17.09 5.70
CA THR A 224 -0.36 -16.74 6.96
C THR A 224 1.02 -16.19 6.63
N LEU A 225 1.23 -14.88 6.81
CA LEU A 225 2.53 -14.27 6.55
C LEU A 225 3.53 -14.55 7.69
N PRO A 226 4.83 -14.79 7.39
CA PRO A 226 5.85 -14.88 8.42
C PRO A 226 5.93 -13.54 9.18
N ALA A 227 6.14 -13.59 10.50
CA ALA A 227 6.27 -12.41 11.34
C ALA A 227 7.51 -11.58 10.99
N THR A 228 8.59 -12.22 10.56
CA THR A 228 9.85 -11.56 10.15
C THR A 228 10.39 -12.12 8.84
N VAL A 229 10.94 -11.26 7.99
CA VAL A 229 11.68 -11.66 6.78
C VAL A 229 12.94 -10.82 6.64
N ASP A 230 14.10 -11.49 6.60
CA ASP A 230 15.39 -10.87 6.31
C ASP A 230 15.56 -10.71 4.79
N LEU A 231 15.78 -9.45 4.36
CA LEU A 231 16.00 -9.09 2.96
C LEU A 231 17.50 -8.94 2.62
N GLY A 232 18.40 -9.14 3.59
CA GLY A 232 19.84 -8.98 3.44
C GLY A 232 20.37 -7.68 4.07
N ASP A 233 21.68 -7.66 4.34
CA ASP A 233 22.41 -6.51 4.92
C ASP A 233 21.77 -5.91 6.18
N GLY A 234 21.13 -6.77 6.99
CA GLY A 234 20.45 -6.40 8.23
C GLY A 234 19.08 -5.74 8.02
N PHE A 235 18.59 -5.64 6.79
CA PHE A 235 17.29 -5.08 6.46
C PHE A 235 16.20 -6.13 6.64
N THR A 236 15.62 -6.18 7.84
CA THR A 236 14.52 -7.10 8.18
C THR A 236 13.18 -6.36 8.18
N VAL A 237 12.21 -6.88 7.43
CA VAL A 237 10.81 -6.44 7.50
C VAL A 237 10.03 -7.32 8.48
N THR A 238 8.99 -6.76 9.09
CA THR A 238 8.04 -7.50 9.94
C THR A 238 6.64 -7.52 9.34
N THR A 239 5.71 -8.24 9.98
CA THR A 239 4.28 -8.15 9.63
C THR A 239 3.40 -7.94 10.85
N THR A 240 3.99 -7.51 11.98
CA THR A 240 3.29 -7.42 13.27
C THR A 240 2.10 -6.48 13.17
N ASN A 241 2.29 -5.30 12.59
CA ASN A 241 1.24 -4.29 12.47
C ASN A 241 0.32 -4.59 11.29
N THR A 242 0.90 -5.01 10.16
CA THR A 242 0.18 -5.38 8.94
C THR A 242 -0.83 -6.49 9.20
N ALA A 243 -0.42 -7.56 9.90
CA ALA A 243 -1.28 -8.69 10.20
C ALA A 243 -2.35 -8.38 11.26
N GLN A 244 -2.13 -7.38 12.10
CA GLN A 244 -3.06 -7.00 13.18
C GLN A 244 -4.03 -5.89 12.79
N THR A 245 -3.79 -5.16 11.71
CA THR A 245 -4.58 -3.97 11.35
C THR A 245 -5.96 -4.38 10.83
N PRO A 246 -7.06 -4.18 11.60
CA PRO A 246 -8.40 -4.55 11.16
C PRO A 246 -9.06 -3.43 10.36
N VAL A 247 -8.35 -2.30 10.15
CA VAL A 247 -8.95 -0.99 9.89
C VAL A 247 -9.79 -0.98 8.63
N LEU A 248 -9.47 -1.82 7.64
CA LEU A 248 -10.26 -2.02 6.43
C LEU A 248 -10.10 -3.48 5.97
N GLY A 249 -11.20 -4.23 5.89
CA GLY A 249 -11.23 -5.66 5.56
C GLY A 249 -10.65 -5.98 4.18
N PHE A 250 -10.68 -5.02 3.26
CA PHE A 250 -10.02 -5.13 1.96
C PHE A 250 -8.49 -5.16 2.03
N ARG A 251 -7.87 -4.61 3.09
CA ARG A 251 -6.40 -4.66 3.26
C ARG A 251 -5.88 -6.06 3.57
N LEU A 252 -6.71 -6.96 4.09
CA LEU A 252 -6.30 -8.33 4.44
C LEU A 252 -5.95 -9.16 3.21
N TYR A 253 -6.63 -8.89 2.10
CA TYR A 253 -6.41 -9.56 0.83
C TYR A 253 -5.56 -8.72 -0.13
N GLY A 254 -5.20 -7.49 0.27
CA GLY A 254 -4.38 -6.58 -0.50
C GLY A 254 -5.12 -5.84 -1.60
N ASP A 255 -4.35 -5.09 -2.40
CA ASP A 255 -4.82 -4.38 -3.57
C ASP A 255 -4.93 -5.33 -4.77
N ALA A 256 -6.01 -5.16 -5.54
CA ALA A 256 -6.32 -5.98 -6.71
C ALA A 256 -5.74 -5.40 -8.01
N ALA A 257 -5.14 -4.20 -7.97
CA ALA A 257 -4.56 -3.55 -9.16
C ALA A 257 -3.62 -4.45 -9.98
N PRO A 258 -2.72 -5.27 -9.39
CA PRO A 258 -1.87 -6.17 -10.17
C PRO A 258 -2.65 -7.24 -10.97
N ILE A 259 -3.87 -7.56 -10.54
CA ILE A 259 -4.75 -8.53 -11.21
C ILE A 259 -5.61 -7.84 -12.28
N VAL A 260 -6.13 -6.65 -11.98
CA VAL A 260 -7.13 -5.98 -12.82
C VAL A 260 -6.48 -5.14 -13.93
N ASP A 261 -5.48 -4.33 -13.58
CA ASP A 261 -4.87 -3.37 -14.52
C ASP A 261 -3.59 -3.91 -15.15
N GLY A 262 -2.91 -4.87 -14.51
CA GLY A 262 -1.72 -5.56 -15.04
C GLY A 262 -0.45 -4.71 -15.17
N ASP A 263 -0.55 -3.39 -15.14
CA ASP A 263 0.55 -2.44 -15.34
C ASP A 263 1.29 -2.06 -14.04
N VAL A 264 1.29 -2.95 -13.04
CA VAL A 264 1.97 -2.71 -11.76
C VAL A 264 3.37 -3.32 -11.80
N GLU A 265 4.40 -2.48 -11.84
CA GLU A 265 5.78 -2.95 -11.71
C GLU A 265 6.07 -3.39 -10.26
N GLN A 266 6.51 -4.62 -10.08
CA GLN A 266 6.93 -5.17 -8.79
C GLN A 266 8.36 -5.72 -8.88
N ARG A 267 9.23 -5.25 -7.98
CA ARG A 267 10.57 -5.79 -7.79
C ARG A 267 10.54 -6.82 -6.66
N VAL A 268 10.79 -8.08 -6.99
CA VAL A 268 10.90 -9.15 -5.98
C VAL A 268 12.17 -8.96 -5.15
N LEU A 269 11.99 -8.80 -3.84
CA LEU A 269 13.08 -8.65 -2.87
C LEU A 269 13.42 -10.00 -2.25
N ARG A 270 12.40 -10.81 -1.95
CA ARG A 270 12.56 -12.14 -1.39
C ARG A 270 11.43 -13.06 -1.83
N ASP A 271 11.79 -14.17 -2.48
CA ASP A 271 10.86 -15.26 -2.81
C ASP A 271 10.73 -16.21 -1.62
N LEU A 272 9.48 -16.50 -1.23
CA LEU A 272 9.11 -17.41 -0.13
C LEU A 272 8.22 -18.56 -0.63
N GLY A 273 8.20 -18.82 -1.94
CA GLY A 273 7.38 -19.85 -2.60
C GLY A 273 6.11 -19.24 -3.19
N PRO A 274 4.91 -19.55 -2.66
CA PRO A 274 3.67 -18.97 -3.17
C PRO A 274 3.47 -17.50 -2.78
N VAL A 275 4.32 -16.93 -1.91
CA VAL A 275 4.30 -15.52 -1.56
C VAL A 275 5.70 -14.95 -1.75
N ALA A 276 5.79 -13.64 -1.95
CA ALA A 276 7.06 -12.95 -2.06
C ALA A 276 7.00 -11.59 -1.36
N VAL A 277 8.09 -11.17 -0.75
CA VAL A 277 8.28 -9.77 -0.36
C VAL A 277 8.69 -9.00 -1.60
N VAL A 278 7.97 -7.93 -1.91
CA VAL A 278 8.18 -7.12 -3.10
C VAL A 278 8.23 -5.64 -2.74
N ALA A 279 8.87 -4.86 -3.60
CA ALA A 279 8.66 -3.42 -3.68
C ALA A 279 7.85 -3.12 -4.95
N GLN A 280 6.66 -2.56 -4.79
CA GLN A 280 5.92 -1.98 -5.90
C GLN A 280 6.61 -0.67 -6.29
N VAL A 281 6.91 -0.55 -7.58
CA VAL A 281 7.67 0.56 -8.17
C VAL A 281 6.69 1.52 -8.84
N ALA A 282 6.82 2.80 -8.53
CA ALA A 282 6.05 3.86 -9.17
C ALA A 282 6.96 5.03 -9.55
N GLU A 283 6.64 5.66 -10.68
CA GLU A 283 7.32 6.88 -11.10
C GLU A 283 7.16 7.98 -10.05
N SER A 284 8.17 8.84 -9.94
CA SER A 284 8.10 10.06 -9.13
C SER A 284 8.00 11.28 -10.04
N PRO A 285 7.13 12.26 -9.72
CA PRO A 285 7.15 13.58 -10.36
C PRO A 285 8.43 14.39 -10.06
N VAL A 286 9.26 13.97 -9.09
CA VAL A 286 10.51 14.64 -8.73
C VAL A 286 11.67 13.94 -9.44
N THR A 287 12.50 14.70 -10.13
CA THR A 287 13.50 14.13 -11.03
C THR A 287 14.55 13.34 -10.24
N GLY A 288 14.89 12.14 -10.74
CA GLY A 288 15.91 11.29 -10.12
C GLY A 288 15.41 10.45 -8.95
N LEU A 289 14.11 10.49 -8.63
CA LEU A 289 13.47 9.65 -7.63
C LEU A 289 12.59 8.56 -8.25
N THR A 290 12.43 7.45 -7.54
CA THR A 290 11.47 6.38 -7.86
C THR A 290 10.78 5.96 -6.58
N ASN A 291 9.45 5.96 -6.56
CA ASN A 291 8.68 5.64 -5.36
C ASN A 291 8.57 4.13 -5.17
N LEU A 292 8.76 3.68 -3.93
CA LEU A 292 8.73 2.28 -3.52
C LEU A 292 7.71 2.08 -2.41
N THR A 293 6.82 1.12 -2.61
CA THR A 293 5.90 0.62 -1.58
C THR A 293 6.24 -0.83 -1.28
N TYR A 294 6.61 -1.12 -0.04
CA TYR A 294 6.97 -2.48 0.37
C TYR A 294 5.72 -3.26 0.75
N GLY A 295 5.69 -4.55 0.41
CA GLY A 295 4.53 -5.40 0.64
C GLY A 295 4.81 -6.87 0.35
N PHE A 296 3.76 -7.67 0.45
CA PHE A 296 3.75 -9.07 0.06
C PHE A 296 2.86 -9.27 -1.17
N THR A 297 3.34 -10.02 -2.15
CA THR A 297 2.47 -10.60 -3.18
C THR A 297 1.87 -11.89 -2.65
N THR A 298 0.54 -12.02 -2.72
CA THR A 298 -0.20 -13.21 -2.28
C THR A 298 -0.10 -14.34 -3.32
N PRO A 299 -0.51 -15.58 -3.00
CA PRO A 299 -0.48 -16.70 -3.94
C PRO A 299 -1.33 -16.52 -5.20
N PHE A 300 -2.27 -15.58 -5.16
CA PHE A 300 -3.15 -15.22 -6.26
C PHE A 300 -2.83 -13.83 -6.83
N GLY A 301 -1.68 -13.25 -6.50
CA GLY A 301 -1.13 -12.07 -7.19
C GLY A 301 -1.61 -10.71 -6.69
N THR A 302 -2.37 -10.63 -5.61
CA THR A 302 -2.68 -9.33 -4.98
C THR A 302 -1.50 -8.80 -4.17
N PHE A 303 -1.51 -7.50 -3.88
CA PHE A 303 -0.45 -6.83 -3.14
C PHE A 303 -0.92 -6.42 -1.74
N VAL A 304 -0.41 -7.08 -0.70
CA VAL A 304 -0.64 -6.69 0.70
C VAL A 304 0.46 -5.72 1.10
N ARG A 305 0.13 -4.42 1.12
CA ARG A 305 1.05 -3.37 1.57
C ARG A 305 1.46 -3.58 3.03
N LEU A 306 2.75 -3.45 3.32
CA LEU A 306 3.25 -3.40 4.70
C LEU A 306 2.86 -2.08 5.37
N ASP A 307 2.50 -2.16 6.64
CA ASP A 307 2.42 -0.98 7.50
C ASP A 307 3.80 -0.28 7.54
N PRO A 308 3.89 1.06 7.57
CA PRO A 308 5.17 1.75 7.70
C PRO A 308 5.99 1.24 8.90
N SER A 309 5.33 0.89 10.00
CA SER A 309 5.94 0.33 11.21
C SER A 309 6.64 -1.01 11.01
N ASP A 310 6.27 -1.72 9.95
CA ASP A 310 6.82 -3.03 9.62
C ASP A 310 8.04 -2.96 8.69
N VAL A 311 8.46 -1.76 8.28
CA VAL A 311 9.63 -1.56 7.41
C VAL A 311 10.70 -0.77 8.18
N PRO A 312 11.99 -1.17 8.12
CA PRO A 312 13.07 -0.41 8.75
C PRO A 312 13.02 1.07 8.39
N GLY A 313 12.90 1.94 9.41
CA GLY A 313 12.82 3.40 9.23
C GLY A 313 11.43 3.96 8.92
N GLY A 314 10.39 3.13 8.81
CA GLY A 314 9.06 3.58 8.41
C GLY A 314 8.26 4.26 9.52
N GLU A 315 8.62 4.02 10.79
CA GLU A 315 8.24 4.84 11.94
C GLU A 315 9.25 5.98 12.15
N PHE A 316 9.00 7.14 11.55
CA PHE A 316 9.86 8.31 11.75
C PHE A 316 10.01 8.67 13.24
N ALA A 317 8.91 8.57 13.98
CA ALA A 317 8.87 8.80 15.43
C ALA A 317 9.81 7.88 16.25
N ALA A 318 10.13 6.70 15.74
CA ALA A 318 10.99 5.73 16.41
C ALA A 318 12.49 5.89 16.10
N ILE A 319 12.85 6.80 15.19
CA ILE A 319 14.25 7.11 14.89
C ILE A 319 14.87 7.82 16.09
N SER A 320 15.98 7.28 16.59
CA SER A 320 16.81 7.94 17.59
C SER A 320 17.73 8.95 16.90
N TRP A 321 17.53 10.23 17.17
CA TRP A 321 18.29 11.33 16.56
C TRP A 321 19.50 11.73 17.41
N ASP A 322 20.65 11.93 16.77
CA ASP A 322 21.92 12.24 17.43
C ASP A 322 21.92 13.62 18.12
N ASP A 323 21.04 14.53 17.69
CA ASP A 323 20.89 15.85 18.30
C ASP A 323 20.01 15.84 19.56
N GLY A 324 19.46 14.68 19.93
CA GLY A 324 18.61 14.51 21.11
C GLY A 324 17.25 15.22 21.02
N VAL A 325 16.90 15.81 19.87
CA VAL A 325 15.62 16.49 19.69
C VAL A 325 14.53 15.46 19.44
N VAL A 326 13.57 15.39 20.36
CA VAL A 326 12.35 14.63 20.17
C VAL A 326 11.49 15.36 19.14
N ARG A 327 11.18 14.67 18.04
CA ARG A 327 10.47 15.22 16.88
C ARG A 327 9.00 14.81 16.80
N THR A 328 8.50 14.18 17.87
CA THR A 328 7.10 13.84 18.05
C THR A 328 6.42 14.87 18.93
N THR A 329 5.17 15.19 18.62
CA THR A 329 4.36 16.11 19.42
C THR A 329 3.32 15.30 20.17
N GLU A 330 3.29 15.42 21.50
CA GLU A 330 2.26 14.79 22.33
C GLU A 330 0.87 15.24 21.88
N GLY A 331 -0.03 14.30 21.56
CA GLY A 331 -1.39 14.58 21.09
C GLY A 331 -1.55 14.86 19.59
N SER A 332 -0.48 14.83 18.80
CA SER A 332 -0.58 14.80 17.34
C SER A 332 -0.65 13.37 16.81
N PRO A 333 -1.28 13.11 15.64
CA PRO A 333 -1.18 11.80 15.01
C PRO A 333 0.30 11.41 14.82
N PRO A 334 0.63 10.11 14.93
CA PRO A 334 2.01 9.66 14.77
C PRO A 334 2.55 10.08 13.40
N VAL A 335 3.72 10.73 13.40
CA VAL A 335 4.42 11.06 12.17
C VAL A 335 5.03 9.76 11.64
N SER A 336 4.47 9.25 10.55
CA SER A 336 5.02 8.13 9.79
C SER A 336 6.02 8.63 8.75
N THR A 337 6.83 7.71 8.24
CA THR A 337 7.63 7.96 7.05
C THR A 337 6.77 7.78 5.80
N VAL A 338 6.93 8.69 4.85
CA VAL A 338 6.35 8.62 3.50
C VAL A 338 7.45 8.83 2.46
N ALA A 339 7.20 8.40 1.22
CA ALA A 339 8.10 8.67 0.12
C ALA A 339 8.09 10.17 -0.24
N PRO A 340 9.24 10.86 -0.23
CA PRO A 340 9.31 12.29 -0.57
C PRO A 340 8.95 12.57 -2.03
N GLY A 341 9.17 11.61 -2.92
CA GLY A 341 8.80 11.72 -4.32
C GLY A 341 7.32 11.46 -4.61
N SER A 342 6.45 11.35 -3.60
CA SER A 342 5.04 10.98 -3.76
C SER A 342 4.11 12.05 -3.17
N PRO A 343 2.91 12.27 -3.76
CA PRO A 343 1.92 13.14 -3.15
C PRO A 343 1.37 12.52 -1.86
N ALA A 344 0.93 13.34 -0.90
CA ALA A 344 0.44 12.90 0.41
C ALA A 344 -0.75 11.92 0.36
N CYS A 345 -1.54 11.94 -0.72
CA CYS A 345 -2.64 10.99 -0.92
C CYS A 345 -2.18 9.55 -1.16
N ARG A 346 -0.93 9.36 -1.60
CA ARG A 346 -0.37 8.05 -1.92
C ARG A 346 0.53 7.60 -0.78
N TRP A 347 0.11 6.51 -0.14
CA TRP A 347 0.83 5.89 0.97
C TRP A 347 1.95 5.00 0.43
N THR A 348 3.03 5.64 0.01
CA THR A 348 4.28 5.03 -0.45
C THR A 348 5.33 5.15 0.66
N SER A 349 6.17 4.12 0.83
CA SER A 349 7.07 4.02 2.00
C SER A 349 8.35 4.86 1.82
N TYR A 350 8.96 4.80 0.63
CA TYR A 350 10.25 5.43 0.35
C TYR A 350 10.35 5.92 -1.10
N SER A 351 11.28 6.82 -1.37
CA SER A 351 11.76 7.08 -2.72
C SER A 351 13.21 6.62 -2.86
N GLN A 352 13.53 5.80 -3.84
CA GLN A 352 14.91 5.48 -4.22
C GLN A 352 15.53 6.66 -4.97
N GLU A 353 16.71 7.11 -4.55
CA GLU A 353 17.49 8.16 -5.21
C GLU A 353 18.48 7.56 -6.21
N SER A 354 18.39 7.95 -7.47
CA SER A 354 19.25 7.45 -8.55
C SER A 354 20.66 8.04 -8.57
N ALA A 355 20.86 9.22 -7.96
CA ALA A 355 22.09 9.99 -8.04
C ALA A 355 22.60 10.46 -6.66
N HIS A 356 22.55 9.57 -5.67
CA HIS A 356 22.98 9.89 -4.31
C HIS A 356 24.46 10.28 -4.23
N VAL A 357 24.76 11.45 -3.64
CA VAL A 357 26.13 11.95 -3.41
C VAL A 357 26.44 11.90 -1.92
N PRO A 358 27.21 10.93 -1.41
CA PRO A 358 27.41 10.76 0.03
C PRO A 358 27.93 12.00 0.78
N GLY A 359 28.69 12.88 0.11
CA GLY A 359 29.21 14.12 0.70
C GLY A 359 28.14 15.18 1.00
N ASP A 360 26.96 15.06 0.39
CA ASP A 360 25.82 15.97 0.57
C ASP A 360 24.88 15.54 1.70
N TRP A 361 25.23 14.45 2.39
CA TRP A 361 24.49 13.87 3.50
C TRP A 361 25.39 13.69 4.70
N ARG A 362 24.86 13.97 5.89
CA ARG A 362 25.54 13.77 7.16
C ARG A 362 24.81 12.74 8.00
N PRO A 363 25.53 11.91 8.77
CA PRO A 363 24.88 11.00 9.71
C PRO A 363 24.15 11.81 10.80
N ALA A 364 22.96 11.35 11.21
CA ALA A 364 22.10 12.10 12.13
C ALA A 364 21.20 11.27 13.04
N GLY A 365 21.10 9.95 12.86
CA GLY A 365 20.32 9.11 13.75
C GLY A 365 20.44 7.63 13.43
N THR A 366 19.64 6.82 14.11
CA THR A 366 19.61 5.36 13.95
C THR A 366 18.18 4.85 14.12
N THR A 367 17.75 3.92 13.26
CA THR A 367 16.44 3.25 13.38
C THR A 367 16.42 2.26 14.55
N PRO A 368 15.25 1.81 15.03
CA PRO A 368 15.16 0.75 16.05
C PRO A 368 15.86 -0.55 15.65
N SER A 369 15.86 -0.86 14.35
CA SER A 369 16.55 -2.00 13.75
C SER A 369 18.07 -1.80 13.57
N GLY A 370 18.61 -0.63 13.92
CA GLY A 370 20.05 -0.37 13.91
C GLY A 370 20.60 0.24 12.61
N HIS A 371 19.75 0.61 11.64
CA HIS A 371 20.22 1.26 10.41
C HIS A 371 20.60 2.70 10.68
N ARG A 372 21.73 3.13 10.11
CA ARG A 372 22.16 4.53 10.19
C ARG A 372 21.26 5.40 9.31
N VAL A 373 20.81 6.50 9.90
CA VAL A 373 20.02 7.53 9.22
C VAL A 373 20.91 8.74 8.93
N TYR A 374 20.77 9.26 7.73
CA TYR A 374 21.48 10.43 7.22
C TYR A 374 20.48 11.53 6.88
N VAL A 375 20.88 12.78 7.00
CA VAL A 375 20.07 13.95 6.61
C VAL A 375 20.92 14.87 5.74
N PRO A 376 20.32 15.79 4.97
CA PRO A 376 21.11 16.73 4.18
C PRO A 376 22.09 17.52 5.06
N VAL A 377 23.24 17.89 4.49
CA VAL A 377 24.22 18.76 5.16
C VAL A 377 23.63 20.12 5.51
N ALA A 378 24.31 20.86 6.40
CA ALA A 378 23.92 22.24 6.72
C ALA A 378 23.87 23.11 5.45
N GLY A 379 22.78 23.88 5.30
CA GLY A 379 22.49 24.64 4.06
C GLY A 379 21.77 23.85 2.97
N GLY A 380 21.58 22.54 3.15
CA GLY A 380 20.83 21.66 2.25
C GLY A 380 21.59 21.28 0.98
N ASN A 381 21.11 20.23 0.32
CA ASN A 381 21.58 19.79 -0.99
C ASN A 381 20.54 20.09 -2.08
N SER A 382 20.82 19.76 -3.35
CA SER A 382 19.88 19.98 -4.45
C SER A 382 18.56 19.25 -4.22
N MET A 383 18.63 17.97 -3.85
CA MET A 383 17.47 17.11 -3.62
C MET A 383 16.55 17.65 -2.52
N SER A 384 17.10 18.08 -1.38
CA SER A 384 16.31 18.62 -0.27
C SER A 384 15.57 19.92 -0.64
N ARG A 385 16.20 20.76 -1.47
CA ARG A 385 15.59 22.03 -1.92
C ARG A 385 14.50 21.79 -2.96
N GLU A 386 14.76 20.87 -3.90
CA GLU A 386 13.79 20.47 -4.92
C GLU A 386 12.54 19.84 -4.28
N LEU A 387 12.71 18.89 -3.36
CA LEU A 387 11.62 18.23 -2.66
C LEU A 387 10.75 19.20 -1.86
N ARG A 388 11.37 20.08 -1.06
CA ARG A 388 10.62 21.08 -0.30
C ARG A 388 9.85 22.03 -1.22
N ALA A 389 10.48 22.54 -2.26
CA ALA A 389 9.83 23.42 -3.23
C ALA A 389 8.66 22.71 -3.93
N TRP A 390 8.84 21.47 -4.35
CA TRP A 390 7.79 20.66 -4.97
C TRP A 390 6.61 20.44 -4.03
N HIS A 391 6.83 20.07 -2.76
CA HIS A 391 5.75 19.89 -1.80
C HIS A 391 5.01 21.19 -1.47
N GLU A 392 5.72 22.32 -1.38
CA GLU A 392 5.07 23.63 -1.20
C GLU A 392 4.21 23.97 -2.42
N GLU A 393 4.74 23.84 -3.63
CA GLU A 393 4.04 24.13 -4.88
C GLU A 393 2.79 23.26 -5.06
N ASN A 394 2.86 21.99 -4.67
CA ASN A 394 1.77 21.03 -4.81
C ASN A 394 0.86 20.94 -3.57
N SER A 395 1.03 21.84 -2.60
CA SER A 395 0.12 21.95 -1.46
C SER A 395 -1.09 22.79 -1.84
N SER A 396 -2.30 22.25 -1.72
CA SER A 396 -3.56 22.94 -2.01
C SER A 396 -4.72 22.53 -1.08
N THR A 397 -5.53 23.51 -0.66
CA THR A 397 -6.77 23.28 0.09
C THR A 397 -7.88 24.25 -0.32
N LEU A 398 -9.13 24.01 0.10
CA LEU A 398 -10.22 24.96 -0.12
C LEU A 398 -9.94 26.28 0.61
N ALA A 399 -10.18 27.40 -0.07
CA ALA A 399 -10.05 28.71 0.52
C ALA A 399 -10.99 28.83 1.74
N PRO A 400 -10.48 29.27 2.90
CA PRO A 400 -11.32 29.57 4.06
C PRO A 400 -12.38 30.63 3.72
N GLU A 401 -13.46 30.68 4.50
CA GLU A 401 -14.49 31.71 4.33
C GLU A 401 -13.88 33.11 4.38
N GLY A 402 -14.22 33.94 3.39
CA GLY A 402 -13.69 35.31 3.27
C GLY A 402 -12.30 35.43 2.65
N VAL A 403 -11.64 34.31 2.31
CA VAL A 403 -10.37 34.30 1.56
C VAL A 403 -10.68 34.10 0.07
N GLN A 404 -10.12 34.93 -0.79
CA GLN A 404 -10.21 34.75 -2.23
C GLN A 404 -9.27 33.61 -2.66
N GLY A 405 -9.85 32.49 -3.08
CA GLY A 405 -9.10 31.43 -3.77
C GLY A 405 -8.86 31.75 -5.24
N ASP A 406 -8.21 30.81 -5.93
CA ASP A 406 -8.12 30.79 -7.39
C ASP A 406 -9.49 30.54 -8.06
N GLU A 407 -9.49 30.28 -9.38
CA GLU A 407 -10.70 30.00 -10.15
C GLU A 407 -11.50 28.78 -9.66
N TYR A 408 -10.88 27.89 -8.88
CA TYR A 408 -11.47 26.70 -8.28
C TYR A 408 -11.84 26.88 -6.81
N GLY A 409 -11.62 28.08 -6.25
CA GLY A 409 -11.82 28.37 -4.83
C GLY A 409 -10.76 27.72 -3.94
N THR A 410 -9.56 27.47 -4.46
CA THR A 410 -8.44 26.87 -3.70
C THR A 410 -7.35 27.88 -3.36
N VAL A 411 -6.62 27.60 -2.28
CA VAL A 411 -5.38 28.30 -1.87
C VAL A 411 -4.23 27.29 -1.86
N HIS A 412 -2.99 27.78 -2.03
CA HIS A 412 -1.80 26.95 -2.27
C HIS A 412 -0.65 27.23 -1.30
N GLY A 413 0.31 26.31 -1.22
CA GLY A 413 1.55 26.44 -0.45
C GLY A 413 1.32 26.80 1.01
N ALA A 414 2.00 27.85 1.49
CA ALA A 414 1.85 28.36 2.85
C ALA A 414 0.38 28.70 3.20
N ALA A 415 -0.39 29.24 2.25
CA ALA A 415 -1.80 29.59 2.47
C ALA A 415 -2.69 28.34 2.57
N ALA A 416 -2.25 27.21 2.00
CA ALA A 416 -2.88 25.91 2.21
C ALA A 416 -2.53 25.26 3.56
N GLY A 417 -1.63 25.86 4.33
CA GLY A 417 -1.15 25.36 5.62
C GLY A 417 0.17 24.60 5.56
N TYR A 418 0.89 24.61 4.42
CA TYR A 418 2.16 23.89 4.31
C TYR A 418 3.17 24.39 5.35
N PRO A 419 3.68 23.52 6.25
CA PRO A 419 4.42 23.98 7.43
C PRO A 419 5.87 24.39 7.15
N TYR A 420 6.46 23.95 6.02
CA TYR A 420 7.90 24.12 5.74
C TYR A 420 8.18 25.10 4.59
N THR A 421 7.80 26.36 4.77
CA THR A 421 7.92 27.43 3.75
C THR A 421 9.36 27.92 3.51
N THR A 422 10.35 27.38 4.23
CA THR A 422 11.77 27.71 4.05
C THR A 422 12.64 26.46 4.11
N ASP A 423 13.75 26.46 3.37
CA ASP A 423 14.75 25.38 3.41
C ASP A 423 15.30 25.18 4.83
N GLU A 424 15.52 26.28 5.56
CA GLU A 424 16.03 26.21 6.93
C GLU A 424 15.07 25.46 7.87
N ALA A 425 13.77 25.77 7.84
CA ALA A 425 12.78 25.08 8.65
C ALA A 425 12.68 23.58 8.31
N PHE A 426 12.72 23.24 7.02
CA PHE A 426 12.70 21.86 6.53
C PHE A 426 13.93 21.06 7.01
N LEU A 427 15.12 21.68 6.96
CA LEU A 427 16.37 21.07 7.41
C LEU A 427 16.45 20.95 8.93
N GLN A 428 16.04 21.97 9.69
CA GLN A 428 16.03 21.94 11.16
C GLN A 428 15.11 20.83 11.70
N ALA A 429 14.00 20.57 11.01
CA ALA A 429 13.07 19.51 11.35
C ALA A 429 13.60 18.09 11.06
N ASN A 430 14.74 17.96 10.34
CA ASN A 430 15.16 16.72 9.67
C ASN A 430 13.99 16.11 8.89
N ALA A 431 13.25 16.95 8.14
CA ALA A 431 12.03 16.51 7.48
C ALA A 431 12.30 15.44 6.42
N LEU A 432 13.47 15.50 5.78
CA LEU A 432 13.99 14.51 4.84
C LEU A 432 15.17 13.75 5.46
N PHE A 433 15.19 12.45 5.28
CA PHE A 433 16.30 11.58 5.66
C PHE A 433 16.59 10.53 4.60
N ALA A 434 17.77 9.94 4.68
CA ALA A 434 18.24 8.86 3.82
C ALA A 434 18.75 7.68 4.66
N MET A 435 18.60 6.48 4.14
CA MET A 435 19.16 5.24 4.67
C MET A 435 19.48 4.26 3.56
N GLN A 436 20.30 3.25 3.84
CA GLN A 436 20.58 2.18 2.88
C GLN A 436 19.46 1.13 2.88
N GLY A 437 19.00 0.79 1.69
CA GLY A 437 18.06 -0.31 1.43
C GLY A 437 18.74 -1.67 1.36
N PRO A 438 17.95 -2.74 1.17
CA PRO A 438 18.43 -4.13 1.19
C PRO A 438 19.39 -4.50 0.05
N ALA A 439 19.41 -3.74 -1.06
CA ALA A 439 20.36 -3.92 -2.16
C ALA A 439 21.48 -2.86 -2.17
N GLY A 440 21.65 -2.14 -1.04
CA GLY A 440 22.60 -1.04 -0.91
C GLY A 440 22.18 0.25 -1.62
N GLU A 441 20.96 0.32 -2.16
CA GLU A 441 20.39 1.54 -2.73
C GLU A 441 20.14 2.59 -1.64
N TRP A 442 20.11 3.87 -2.04
CA TRP A 442 19.74 4.94 -1.12
C TRP A 442 18.24 5.17 -1.15
N LEU A 443 17.59 4.91 -0.02
CA LEU A 443 16.19 5.16 0.22
C LEU A 443 16.04 6.49 0.94
N LEU A 444 15.21 7.37 0.39
CA LEU A 444 14.80 8.61 0.99
C LEU A 444 13.44 8.43 1.67
N GLY A 445 13.36 8.83 2.93
CA GLY A 445 12.13 8.92 3.69
C GLY A 445 11.87 10.34 4.13
N MET A 446 10.60 10.70 4.29
CA MET A 446 10.18 12.02 4.74
C MET A 446 9.12 11.91 5.82
N ARG A 447 9.10 12.87 6.73
CA ARG A 447 7.99 13.02 7.69
C ARG A 447 6.67 13.20 6.95
N SER A 448 5.64 12.49 7.37
CA SER A 448 4.29 12.63 6.77
C SER A 448 3.74 14.06 6.86
N ASP A 449 4.07 14.81 7.92
CA ASP A 449 3.68 16.22 8.08
C ASP A 449 4.42 17.20 7.17
N ALA A 450 5.48 16.74 6.49
CA ALA A 450 6.24 17.51 5.51
C ALA A 450 5.81 17.25 4.06
N ALA A 451 4.90 16.30 3.86
CA ALA A 451 4.26 16.09 2.58
C ALA A 451 3.31 17.25 2.23
N ASN A 452 2.98 17.35 0.95
CA ASN A 452 2.11 18.39 0.46
C ASN A 452 0.69 18.23 1.03
N ILE A 453 0.01 19.33 1.30
CA ILE A 453 -1.39 19.29 1.73
C ILE A 453 -2.26 19.09 0.49
N VAL A 454 -3.17 18.13 0.51
CA VAL A 454 -4.15 17.95 -0.57
C VAL A 454 -5.52 17.89 0.08
N TYR A 455 -6.42 18.82 -0.28
CA TYR A 455 -7.78 18.90 0.28
C TYR A 455 -8.51 17.55 0.40
N GLU A 456 -8.31 16.66 -0.57
CA GLU A 456 -9.01 15.37 -0.62
C GLU A 456 -8.48 14.36 0.39
N CYS A 457 -7.28 14.60 0.91
CA CYS A 457 -6.49 13.71 1.78
C CYS A 457 -6.12 14.35 3.13
N ALA A 458 -6.52 15.61 3.35
CA ALA A 458 -6.26 16.43 4.53
C ALA A 458 -7.36 16.33 5.60
#